data_AF-A0A7X6HKD6-F1
#
_entry.id   AF-A0A7X6HKD6-F1
#
_cell.length_a   1.000
_cell.length_b   1.000
_cell.length_c   1.000
_cell.angle_alpha   90.00
_cell.angle_beta   90.00
_cell.angle_gamma   90.00
#
_symmetry.space_group_name_H-M   'P 1'
#
loop_
_entity.id
_entity.type
_entity.pdbx_description
1 polymer ?
#
loop_
_entity_poly.entity_id
_entity_poly.type
_entity_poly.pdbx_seq_one_letter_code
_entity_poly.pdbx_strand_id
1 'polypeptide(L)'
;MAFSLGKRLKATREALGLTQEQVIEQLELRYGITLSQQAISCIENGKRKVDAERELPAFAAVYGKPIDYFYETLELPATSPATPAPKRRSAVTVDMEALTHRDKLELAAELIHNVLQET
;
A
#
# COMPACT_ATOMS: atom_id res chain seq x y z
N MET A 1 10.51 -25.48 8.78
CA MET A 1 10.64 -24.53 9.91
C MET A 1 9.66 -23.39 9.67
N ALA A 2 8.75 -23.11 10.60
CA ALA A 2 7.89 -21.94 10.49
C ALA A 2 8.76 -20.67 10.68
N PHE A 3 8.81 -19.82 9.66
CA PHE A 3 9.48 -18.53 9.78
C PHE A 3 8.62 -17.59 10.64
N SER A 4 9.23 -16.90 11.60
CA SER A 4 8.55 -15.84 12.34
C SER A 4 8.33 -14.62 11.43
N LEU A 5 7.35 -13.78 11.77
CA LEU A 5 7.08 -12.51 11.08
C LEU A 5 8.36 -11.68 10.91
N GLY A 6 9.12 -11.50 11.99
CA GLY A 6 10.39 -10.77 11.99
C GLY A 6 11.41 -11.32 10.98
N LYS A 7 11.56 -12.65 10.91
CA LYS A 7 12.47 -13.28 9.93
C LYS A 7 12.02 -13.05 8.50
N ARG A 8 10.70 -13.01 8.23
CA ARG A 8 10.17 -12.68 6.90
C ARG A 8 10.42 -11.23 6.52
N LEU A 9 10.22 -10.30 7.46
CA LEU A 9 10.56 -8.88 7.25
C LEU A 9 12.06 -8.72 6.93
N LYS A 10 12.93 -9.39 7.70
CA LYS A 10 14.37 -9.41 7.45
C LYS A 10 14.73 -9.93 6.06
N ALA A 11 14.22 -11.12 5.71
CA ALA A 11 14.49 -11.74 4.42
C ALA A 11 14.01 -10.87 3.25
N THR A 12 12.87 -10.19 3.43
CA THR A 12 12.33 -9.28 2.42
C THR A 12 13.21 -8.05 2.25
N ARG A 13 13.66 -7.44 3.36
CA ARG A 13 14.60 -6.31 3.34
C ARG A 13 15.90 -6.69 2.61
N GLU A 14 16.46 -7.85 2.95
CA GLU A 14 17.71 -8.36 2.36
C GLU A 14 17.54 -8.67 0.86
N ALA A 15 16.41 -9.25 0.46
CA ALA A 15 16.09 -9.51 -0.95
C ALA A 15 15.94 -8.21 -1.77
N LEU A 16 15.53 -7.11 -1.13
CA LEU A 16 15.47 -5.78 -1.73
C LEU A 16 16.80 -5.03 -1.70
N GLY A 17 17.86 -5.59 -1.08
CA GLY A 17 19.17 -4.95 -0.94
C GLY A 17 19.18 -3.73 -0.01
N LEU A 18 18.18 -3.61 0.87
CA LEU A 18 18.03 -2.46 1.77
C LEU A 18 18.79 -2.66 3.08
N THR A 19 19.42 -1.59 3.59
CA THR A 19 19.96 -1.56 4.96
C THR A 19 18.85 -1.28 5.97
N GLN A 20 19.11 -1.53 7.25
CA GLN A 20 18.13 -1.21 8.31
C GLN A 20 17.90 0.31 8.42
N GLU A 21 18.94 1.10 8.25
CA GLU A 21 18.90 2.57 8.27
C GLU A 21 18.02 3.12 7.14
N GLN A 22 18.14 2.58 5.92
CA GLN A 22 17.30 2.99 4.79
C GLN A 22 15.82 2.69 5.03
N VAL A 23 15.51 1.60 5.73
CA VAL A 23 14.12 1.28 6.10
C VAL A 23 13.61 2.24 7.17
N ILE A 24 14.42 2.55 8.18
CA ILE A 24 14.08 3.52 9.23
C ILE A 24 13.77 4.88 8.62
N GLU A 25 14.65 5.37 7.74
CA GLU A 25 14.47 6.66 7.07
C GLU A 25 13.15 6.70 6.28
N GLN A 26 12.84 5.63 5.53
CA GLN A 26 11.58 5.56 4.79
C GLN A 26 10.34 5.48 5.68
N LEU A 27 10.41 4.77 6.80
CA LEU A 27 9.32 4.67 7.77
C LEU A 27 9.05 6.01 8.45
N GLU A 28 10.11 6.75 8.78
CA GLU A 28 10.01 8.07 9.40
C GLU A 28 9.46 9.09 8.40
N LEU A 29 10.05 9.20 7.20
CA LEU A 29 9.66 10.19 6.20
C LEU A 29 8.23 10.01 5.66
N ARG A 30 7.77 8.76 5.49
CA ARG A 30 6.48 8.48 4.84
C ARG A 30 5.34 8.21 5.81
N TYR A 31 5.63 7.66 6.99
CA TYR A 31 4.61 7.17 7.92
C TYR A 31 4.73 7.76 9.33
N GLY A 32 5.74 8.60 9.59
CA GLY A 32 5.97 9.17 10.92
C GLY A 32 6.27 8.10 11.97
N ILE A 33 6.90 6.99 11.55
CA ILE A 33 7.26 5.88 12.43
C ILE A 33 8.76 5.96 12.70
N THR A 34 9.11 6.47 13.87
CA THR A 34 10.50 6.54 14.32
C THR A 34 10.89 5.24 15.02
N LEU A 35 11.83 4.50 14.44
CA LEU A 35 12.42 3.28 15.00
C LEU A 35 13.94 3.41 15.08
N SER A 36 14.54 2.87 16.13
CA SER A 36 16.00 2.73 16.19
C SER A 36 16.46 1.49 15.41
N GLN A 37 17.73 1.48 15.00
CA GLN A 37 18.35 0.30 14.39
C GLN A 37 18.25 -0.93 15.31
N GLN A 38 18.41 -0.73 16.62
CA GLN A 38 18.23 -1.79 17.60
C GLN A 38 16.78 -2.30 17.64
N ALA A 39 15.78 -1.43 17.50
CA ALA A 39 14.38 -1.84 17.42
C ALA A 39 14.09 -2.69 16.19
N ILE A 40 14.58 -2.29 15.00
CA ILE A 40 14.47 -3.11 13.78
C ILE A 40 15.18 -4.46 13.97
N SER A 41 16.41 -4.47 14.48
CA SER A 41 17.13 -5.72 14.75
C SER A 41 16.36 -6.62 15.73
N CYS A 42 15.78 -6.07 16.79
CA CYS A 42 14.94 -6.82 17.72
C CYS A 42 13.67 -7.38 17.06
N ILE A 43 13.02 -6.61 16.17
CA ILE A 43 11.89 -7.06 15.37
C ILE A 43 12.31 -8.23 14.46
N GLU A 44 13.37 -8.05 13.68
CA GLU A 44 13.86 -9.02 12.70
C GLU A 44 14.26 -10.35 13.32
N ASN A 45 14.81 -10.30 14.53
CA ASN A 45 15.17 -11.48 15.32
C ASN A 45 14.00 -12.03 16.17
N GLY A 46 12.82 -11.42 16.10
CA GLY A 46 11.62 -11.85 16.83
C GLY A 46 11.64 -11.58 18.33
N LYS A 47 12.60 -10.78 18.82
CA LYS A 47 12.71 -10.34 20.22
C LYS A 47 11.66 -9.28 20.56
N ARG A 48 11.23 -8.48 19.57
CA ARG A 48 10.18 -7.48 19.68
C ARG A 48 9.05 -7.82 18.70
N LYS A 49 7.80 -7.65 19.14
CA LYS A 49 6.64 -7.75 18.26
C LYS A 49 6.47 -6.47 17.46
N VAL A 50 6.04 -6.62 16.20
CA VAL A 50 5.67 -5.50 15.34
C VAL A 50 4.26 -5.06 15.70
N ASP A 51 4.05 -3.76 15.80
CA ASP A 51 2.71 -3.20 15.95
C ASP A 51 1.88 -3.48 14.68
N ALA A 52 0.74 -4.16 14.84
CA ALA A 52 -0.05 -4.63 13.71
C ALA A 52 -0.79 -3.51 12.98
N GLU A 53 -1.09 -2.40 13.66
CA GLU A 53 -1.92 -1.32 13.11
C GLU A 53 -1.09 -0.24 12.41
N ARG A 54 0.09 0.06 12.96
CA ARG A 54 0.96 1.14 12.47
C ARG A 54 2.21 0.62 11.78
N GLU A 55 2.98 -0.23 12.46
CA GLU A 55 4.29 -0.64 11.96
C GLU A 55 4.18 -1.62 10.80
N LEU A 56 3.33 -2.64 10.91
CA LEU A 56 3.24 -3.68 9.88
C LEU A 56 2.74 -3.17 8.52
N PRO A 57 1.66 -2.36 8.44
CA PRO A 57 1.23 -1.79 7.16
C PRO A 57 2.30 -0.89 6.55
N ALA A 58 3.04 -0.14 7.37
CA ALA A 58 4.12 0.72 6.92
C ALA A 58 5.30 -0.10 6.37
N PHE A 59 5.72 -1.18 7.05
CA PHE A 59 6.72 -2.11 6.53
C PHE A 59 6.29 -2.71 5.19
N ALA A 60 5.04 -3.16 5.09
CA ALA A 60 4.49 -3.73 3.87
C ALA A 60 4.56 -2.73 2.70
N ALA A 61 4.17 -1.48 2.95
CA ALA A 61 4.21 -0.42 1.97
C ALA A 61 5.64 0.00 1.59
N VAL A 62 6.59 0.07 2.54
CA VAL A 62 8.02 0.32 2.25
C VAL A 62 8.63 -0.80 1.41
N TYR A 63 8.26 -2.05 1.68
CA TYR A 63 8.75 -3.20 0.94
C TYR A 63 8.00 -3.48 -0.37
N GLY A 64 6.92 -2.75 -0.65
CA GLY A 64 6.08 -2.96 -1.83
C GLY A 64 5.44 -4.35 -1.84
N LYS A 65 5.09 -4.88 -0.66
CA LYS A 65 4.43 -6.19 -0.49
C LYS A 65 3.04 -6.00 0.12
N PRO A 66 2.05 -6.85 -0.23
CA PRO A 66 0.80 -6.89 0.52
C PRO A 66 1.08 -7.39 1.95
N ILE A 67 0.26 -6.99 2.92
CA ILE A 67 0.44 -7.40 4.33
C ILE A 67 0.40 -8.94 4.46
N ASP A 68 -0.49 -9.60 3.72
CA ASP A 68 -0.69 -11.05 3.73
C ASP A 68 0.55 -11.85 3.35
N TYR A 69 1.45 -11.27 2.54
CA TYR A 69 2.74 -11.87 2.19
C TYR A 69 3.56 -12.26 3.42
N PHE A 70 3.46 -11.48 4.50
CA PHE A 70 4.18 -11.76 5.75
C PHE A 70 3.49 -12.79 6.65
N TYR A 71 2.37 -13.36 6.19
CA TYR A 71 1.56 -14.32 6.91
C TYR A 71 1.37 -15.65 6.16
N GLU A 72 1.88 -15.83 4.94
CA GLU A 72 1.66 -17.00 4.05
C GLU A 72 1.88 -18.41 4.64
N THR A 73 2.39 -18.57 5.87
CA THR A 73 2.39 -19.87 6.58
C THR A 73 1.09 -20.14 7.35
N LEU A 74 0.27 -19.12 7.54
CA LEU A 74 -1.12 -19.25 7.97
C LEU A 74 -1.89 -19.58 6.69
N GLU A 75 -2.19 -20.87 6.47
CA GLU A 75 -3.23 -21.26 5.53
C GLU A 75 -4.56 -20.72 6.06
N LEU A 76 -4.80 -19.43 5.84
CA LEU A 76 -6.12 -18.84 5.97
C LEU A 76 -6.91 -19.29 4.74
N PRO A 77 -8.15 -19.79 4.89
CA PRO A 77 -8.97 -20.15 3.76
C PRO A 77 -9.03 -18.95 2.81
N ALA A 78 -8.64 -19.17 1.56
CA ALA A 78 -8.46 -18.12 0.57
C ALA A 78 -9.78 -17.40 0.28
N THR A 79 -10.13 -16.39 1.06
CA THR A 79 -10.99 -15.30 0.58
C THR A 79 -10.12 -14.45 -0.31
N SER A 80 -10.07 -14.79 -1.60
CA SER A 80 -9.42 -13.95 -2.61
C SER A 80 -10.08 -12.56 -2.63
N PRO A 81 -9.38 -11.45 -2.37
CA PRO A 81 -9.68 -10.22 -3.05
C PRO A 81 -8.79 -10.20 -4.28
N ALA A 82 -9.33 -10.62 -5.42
CA ALA A 82 -8.71 -10.34 -6.69
C ALA A 82 -8.78 -8.82 -6.92
N THR A 83 -7.73 -8.09 -6.56
CA THR A 83 -7.57 -6.69 -6.98
C THR A 83 -6.62 -6.66 -8.17
N PRO A 84 -7.09 -6.34 -9.40
CA PRO A 84 -6.19 -6.11 -10.51
C PRO A 84 -5.40 -4.82 -10.28
N ALA A 85 -4.09 -4.88 -10.46
CA ALA A 85 -3.22 -3.72 -10.50
C ALA A 85 -3.68 -2.74 -11.60
N PRO A 86 -3.90 -1.44 -11.32
CA PRO A 86 -4.13 -0.47 -12.38
C PRO A 86 -2.78 -0.08 -12.99
N LYS A 87 -2.44 -0.75 -14.10
CA LYS A 87 -1.51 -0.20 -15.08
C LYS A 87 -2.14 1.06 -15.69
N ARG A 88 -1.40 2.17 -15.61
CA ARG A 88 -1.34 3.31 -16.56
C ARG A 88 -2.68 3.90 -17.05
N ARG A 89 -2.93 5.15 -16.62
CA ARG A 89 -3.72 6.20 -17.32
C ARG A 89 -4.89 5.65 -18.15
N SER A 90 -5.98 5.35 -17.46
CA SER A 90 -7.30 5.22 -18.10
C SER A 90 -7.73 6.61 -18.57
N ALA A 91 -7.74 6.82 -19.89
CA ALA A 91 -8.62 7.83 -20.46
C ALA A 91 -10.04 7.34 -20.18
N VAL A 92 -10.78 8.06 -19.34
CA VAL A 92 -12.19 7.79 -19.09
C VAL A 92 -12.93 8.02 -20.41
N THR A 93 -13.24 6.95 -21.13
CA THR A 93 -14.23 6.99 -22.21
C THR A 93 -15.59 6.93 -21.54
N VAL A 94 -16.24 8.08 -21.38
CA VAL A 94 -17.64 8.13 -20.95
C VAL A 94 -18.48 7.63 -22.12
N ASP A 95 -19.12 6.47 -21.93
CA ASP A 95 -20.07 5.94 -22.91
C ASP A 95 -21.34 6.79 -22.91
N MET A 96 -21.50 7.61 -23.95
CA MET A 96 -22.50 8.69 -23.99
C MET A 96 -23.94 8.18 -24.21
N GLU A 97 -24.07 6.91 -24.62
CA GLU A 97 -25.35 6.25 -24.87
C GLU A 97 -25.96 5.65 -23.60
N ALA A 98 -25.15 5.35 -22.58
CA ALA A 98 -25.60 4.77 -21.32
C ALA A 98 -26.07 5.81 -20.27
N LEU A 99 -25.84 7.11 -20.51
CA LEU A 99 -26.21 8.18 -19.58
C LEU A 99 -27.71 8.44 -19.61
N THR A 100 -28.32 8.52 -18.44
CA THR A 100 -29.70 8.99 -18.33
C THR A 100 -29.78 10.48 -18.71
N HIS A 101 -30.96 10.98 -19.11
CA HIS A 101 -31.13 12.40 -19.43
C HIS A 101 -30.69 13.33 -18.28
N ARG A 102 -30.80 12.85 -17.02
CA ARG A 102 -30.38 13.59 -15.84
C ARG A 102 -28.87 13.72 -15.77
N ASP A 103 -28.14 12.65 -16.04
CA ASP A 103 -26.67 12.63 -15.98
C ASP A 103 -26.07 13.49 -17.11
N LYS A 104 -26.72 13.52 -18.28
CA LYS A 104 -26.33 14.42 -19.39
C LYS A 104 -26.50 15.89 -19.02
N LEU A 105 -27.54 16.22 -18.26
CA LEU A 105 -27.81 17.60 -17.83
C LEU A 105 -26.80 18.06 -16.78
N GLU A 106 -26.42 17.18 -15.86
CA GLU A 106 -25.41 17.46 -14.82
C GLU A 106 -24.03 17.68 -15.43
N LEU A 107 -23.62 16.83 -16.36
CA LEU A 107 -22.36 16.99 -17.09
C LEU A 107 -22.32 18.31 -17.89
N ALA A 108 -23.43 18.69 -18.54
CA ALA A 108 -23.52 19.95 -19.27
C ALA A 108 -23.38 21.17 -18.34
N ALA A 109 -23.97 21.12 -17.15
CA ALA A 109 -23.86 22.20 -16.17
C ALA A 109 -22.42 22.37 -15.64
N GLU A 110 -21.73 21.25 -15.35
CA GLU A 110 -20.33 21.26 -14.91
C GLU A 110 -19.39 21.82 -15.98
N LEU A 111 -19.59 21.43 -17.24
CA LEU A 111 -18.78 21.93 -18.36
C LEU A 111 -18.94 23.44 -18.56
N ILE A 112 -20.17 23.95 -18.49
CA ILE A 112 -20.44 25.38 -18.61
C ILE A 112 -19.79 26.15 -17.46
N HIS A 113 -19.89 25.63 -16.23
CA HIS A 113 -19.26 26.26 -15.06
C HIS A 113 -17.73 26.33 -15.21
N ASN A 114 -17.09 25.24 -15.64
CA ASN A 114 -15.64 25.22 -15.83
C ASN A 114 -15.20 26.22 -16.91
N VAL A 115 -15.91 26.29 -18.05
CA VAL A 115 -15.58 27.25 -19.12
C VAL A 115 -15.72 28.71 -18.65
N LEU A 116 -16.70 29.01 -17.80
CA LEU A 116 -16.90 30.35 -17.25
C LEU A 116 -15.91 30.74 -16.16
N GLN A 117 -15.26 29.79 -15.49
CA GLN A 117 -14.21 30.07 -14.50
C GLN A 117 -12.81 30.24 -15.10
N GLU A 118 -12.61 29.82 -16.35
CA GLU A 118 -11.33 29.94 -17.07
C GLU A 118 -11.22 31.24 -17.92
N THR A 119 -12.17 32.17 -17.81
CA THR A 119 -12.15 33.52 -18.41
C THR A 119 -12.16 34.62 -17.36
#